data_AF-A0A822XY42-F1
#
_entry.id   AF-A0A822XY42-F1
#
_cell.length_a   1.000
_cell.length_b   1.000
_cell.length_c   1.000
_cell.angle_alpha   90.00
_cell.angle_beta   90.00
_cell.angle_gamma   90.00
#
_symmetry.space_group_name_H-M   'P 1'
#
loop_
_entity.id
_entity.type
_entity.pdbx_description
1 polymer ?
#
loop_
_entity_poly.entity_id
_entity_poly.type
_entity_poly.pdbx_seq_one_letter_code
_entity_poly.pdbx_strand_id
1 'polypeptide(L)'
;MTLLHTISGSEKTSYVALINNYLAEDQFLKRYLPIDPSTNDLFEIVKDGVLLCKLINVAVPGTTDERAINTKRVLNPWERNENLTLSLISAKAIGCTVVNIGVYMLFQLLVLFSFQEYFGPVTSFLIVFSVFCSMPKYKEVKPINLIFY
;
A
#
# COMPACT_ATOMS: atom_id res chain seq x y z
N MET A 1 -0.85 -6.85 -23.94
CA MET A 1 -0.22 -7.89 -23.11
C MET A 1 -0.34 -7.46 -21.66
N THR A 2 -1.48 -7.72 -21.02
CA THR A 2 -1.75 -7.31 -19.62
C THR A 2 -0.92 -8.19 -18.70
N LEU A 3 0.22 -7.64 -18.27
CA LEU A 3 1.14 -8.26 -17.34
C LEU A 3 0.45 -8.33 -15.97
N LEU A 4 -0.34 -9.38 -15.76
CA LEU A 4 -0.77 -9.80 -14.43
C LEU A 4 0.51 -10.07 -13.65
N HIS A 5 0.87 -9.13 -12.79
CA HIS A 5 1.88 -9.34 -11.77
C HIS A 5 1.38 -10.49 -10.89
N THR A 6 1.86 -11.70 -11.14
CA THR A 6 1.72 -12.80 -10.20
C THR A 6 2.58 -12.43 -9.00
N ILE A 7 1.98 -11.85 -7.97
CA ILE A 7 2.64 -11.68 -6.67
C ILE A 7 3.16 -13.05 -6.25
N SER A 8 4.44 -13.14 -5.90
CA SER A 8 4.96 -14.39 -5.34
C SER A 8 4.28 -14.69 -3.99
N GLY A 9 4.08 -15.96 -3.67
CA GLY A 9 3.43 -16.35 -2.40
C GLY A 9 4.17 -15.80 -1.17
N SER A 10 5.49 -15.65 -1.26
CA SER A 10 6.32 -15.03 -0.22
C SER A 10 6.04 -13.53 -0.06
N GLU A 11 5.99 -12.76 -1.15
CA GLU A 11 5.64 -11.33 -1.10
C GLU A 11 4.25 -11.12 -0.51
N LYS A 12 3.27 -11.91 -0.95
CA LYS A 12 1.91 -11.85 -0.43
C LYS A 12 1.86 -12.10 1.08
N THR A 13 2.65 -13.05 1.57
CA THR A 13 2.76 -13.34 3.02
C THR A 13 3.32 -12.16 3.79
N SER A 14 4.39 -11.54 3.29
CA SER A 14 4.97 -10.33 3.89
C SER A 14 3.97 -9.16 3.92
N TYR A 15 3.22 -8.96 2.84
CA TYR A 15 2.24 -7.89 2.73
C TYR A 15 1.11 -8.07 3.76
N VAL A 16 0.58 -9.29 3.85
CA VAL A 16 -0.48 -9.62 4.80
C VAL A 16 0.01 -9.49 6.25
N ALA A 17 1.23 -9.94 6.55
CA ALA A 17 1.81 -9.79 7.88
C ALA A 17 1.93 -8.31 8.28
N LEU A 18 2.41 -7.45 7.38
CA LEU A 18 2.52 -6.00 7.63
C LEU A 18 1.15 -5.36 7.82
N ILE A 19 0.19 -5.66 6.95
CA ILE A 19 -1.19 -5.15 7.07
C ILE A 19 -1.81 -5.57 8.41
N ASN A 20 -1.69 -6.85 8.77
CA ASN A 20 -2.21 -7.36 10.03
C ASN A 20 -1.55 -6.68 11.23
N ASN A 21 -0.24 -6.40 11.19
CA ASN A 21 0.46 -5.73 12.28
C ASN A 21 0.07 -4.24 12.43
N TYR A 22 0.06 -3.49 11.33
CA TYR A 22 -0.15 -2.04 11.38
C TYR A 22 -1.63 -1.63 11.49
N LEU A 23 -2.55 -2.45 10.98
CA LEU A 23 -3.98 -2.13 10.95
C LEU A 23 -4.81 -2.99 11.91
N ALA A 24 -4.18 -3.80 12.77
CA ALA A 24 -4.85 -4.59 13.82
C ALA A 24 -5.80 -3.76 14.69
N GLU A 25 -5.44 -2.50 14.96
CA GLU A 25 -6.22 -1.64 15.86
C GLU A 25 -7.35 -0.88 15.16
N ASP A 26 -7.40 -0.89 13.83
CA ASP A 26 -8.35 -0.11 13.05
C ASP A 26 -9.80 -0.59 13.22
N GLN A 27 -10.70 0.32 13.57
CA GLN A 27 -12.11 -0.01 13.87
C GLN A 27 -12.87 -0.59 12.66
N PHE A 28 -12.55 -0.14 11.43
CA PHE A 28 -13.23 -0.60 10.23
C PHE A 28 -12.64 -1.92 9.72
N LEU A 29 -11.31 -2.07 9.79
CA LEU A 29 -10.60 -3.24 9.26
C LEU A 29 -10.56 -4.42 10.23
N LYS A 30 -10.84 -4.23 11.52
CA LYS A 30 -10.96 -5.31 12.52
C LYS A 30 -11.87 -6.48 12.12
N ARG A 31 -12.87 -6.24 11.26
CA ARG A 31 -13.76 -7.30 10.76
C ARG A 31 -13.21 -8.08 9.56
N TYR A 32 -12.18 -7.53 8.91
CA TYR A 32 -11.50 -8.13 7.76
C TYR A 32 -10.13 -8.69 8.14
N LEU A 33 -9.60 -8.34 9.32
CA LEU A 33 -8.34 -8.80 9.87
C LEU A 33 -8.57 -9.91 10.91
N PRO A 34 -7.66 -10.89 11.04
CA PRO A 34 -6.45 -11.06 10.24
C PRO A 34 -6.75 -11.62 8.83
N ILE A 35 -6.07 -11.09 7.82
CA ILE A 35 -6.13 -11.64 6.46
C ILE A 35 -5.29 -12.91 6.40
N ASP A 36 -5.77 -13.95 5.71
CA ASP A 36 -4.99 -15.15 5.40
C ASP A 36 -4.15 -14.92 4.13
N PRO A 37 -2.81 -15.06 4.19
CA PRO A 37 -1.96 -14.93 3.02
C PRO A 37 -2.18 -16.02 1.96
N SER A 38 -2.83 -17.13 2.30
CA SER A 38 -3.16 -18.21 1.37
C SER A 38 -4.38 -17.88 0.52
N THR A 39 -5.29 -17.00 0.98
CA THR A 39 -6.57 -16.71 0.31
C THR A 39 -6.50 -15.45 -0.55
N ASN A 40 -7.48 -15.26 -1.45
CA ASN A 40 -7.56 -14.04 -2.28
C ASN A 40 -8.14 -12.83 -1.53
N ASP A 41 -8.35 -12.94 -0.22
CA ASP A 41 -9.03 -11.91 0.59
C ASP A 41 -8.26 -10.58 0.57
N LEU A 42 -6.93 -10.63 0.50
CA LEU A 42 -6.10 -9.44 0.30
C LEU A 42 -6.56 -8.65 -0.93
N PHE A 43 -6.77 -9.31 -2.06
CA PHE A 43 -7.16 -8.64 -3.29
C PHE A 43 -8.59 -8.10 -3.23
N GLU A 44 -9.50 -8.80 -2.56
CA GLU A 44 -10.87 -8.34 -2.38
C GLU A 44 -10.93 -7.07 -1.52
N ILE A 45 -10.19 -7.03 -0.41
CA ILE A 45 -10.15 -5.86 0.49
C ILE A 45 -9.46 -4.67 -0.18
N VAL A 46 -8.43 -4.91 -0.99
CA VAL A 46 -7.74 -3.84 -1.76
C VAL A 46 -8.68 -3.18 -2.78
N LYS A 47 -9.62 -3.94 -3.39
CA LYS A 47 -10.57 -3.39 -4.39
C LYS A 47 -11.49 -2.31 -3.84
N ASP A 48 -11.74 -2.30 -2.53
CA ASP A 48 -12.59 -1.30 -1.90
C ASP A 48 -11.87 0.05 -1.69
N GLY A 49 -10.54 0.06 -1.82
CA GLY A 49 -9.69 1.26 -1.71
C GLY A 49 -9.48 1.79 -0.29
N VAL A 50 -10.33 1.38 0.67
CA VAL A 50 -10.24 1.78 2.09
C VAL A 50 -8.91 1.38 2.70
N LEU A 51 -8.46 0.15 2.45
CA LEU A 51 -7.19 -0.37 2.96
C LEU A 51 -6.00 0.49 2.49
N LEU A 52 -5.99 0.90 1.22
CA LEU A 52 -4.92 1.70 0.64
C LEU A 52 -4.87 3.10 1.28
N CYS A 53 -6.03 3.76 1.43
CA CYS A 53 -6.11 5.05 2.12
C CYS A 53 -5.60 4.97 3.56
N LYS A 54 -5.96 3.91 4.30
CA LYS A 54 -5.52 3.73 5.68
C LYS A 54 -4.02 3.44 5.77
N LEU A 55 -3.48 2.59 4.87
CA LEU A 55 -2.04 2.36 4.79
C LEU A 55 -1.26 3.66 4.53
N ILE A 56 -1.76 4.54 3.65
CA ILE A 56 -1.13 5.85 3.43
C ILE A 56 -1.09 6.67 4.72
N ASN A 57 -2.17 6.67 5.52
CA ASN A 57 -2.19 7.40 6.79
C ASN A 57 -1.30 6.78 7.86
N VAL A 58 -1.10 5.47 7.88
CA VAL A 58 -0.12 4.84 8.77
C VAL A 58 1.30 5.25 8.33
N ALA A 59 1.57 5.33 7.03
CA ALA A 59 2.85 5.78 6.48
C ALA A 59 3.11 7.25 6.79
N VAL A 60 2.18 8.13 6.45
CA VAL A 60 2.28 9.57 6.70
C VAL A 60 0.96 10.04 7.31
N PRO A 61 0.90 10.15 8.65
CA PRO A 61 -0.31 10.56 9.36
C PRO A 61 -0.83 11.92 8.87
N GLY A 62 -2.13 11.98 8.58
CA GLY A 62 -2.80 13.19 8.11
C GLY A 62 -2.71 13.45 6.60
N THR A 63 -2.24 12.48 5.79
CA THR A 63 -2.21 12.62 4.33
C THR A 63 -3.60 12.53 3.70
N THR A 64 -4.44 11.62 4.19
CA THR A 64 -5.81 11.43 3.73
C THR A 64 -6.76 11.70 4.89
N ASP A 65 -7.76 12.56 4.71
CA ASP A 65 -8.80 12.73 5.72
C ASP A 65 -9.66 11.46 5.78
N GLU A 66 -9.72 10.82 6.95
CA GLU A 66 -10.53 9.61 7.15
C GLU A 66 -12.03 9.85 6.89
N ARG A 67 -12.50 11.09 7.01
CA ARG A 67 -13.88 11.48 6.72
C ARG A 67 -14.21 11.46 5.24
N ALA A 68 -13.20 11.61 4.38
CA ALA A 68 -13.35 11.52 2.93
C ALA A 68 -13.36 10.07 2.42
N ILE A 69 -13.00 9.10 3.27
CA ILE A 69 -12.99 7.69 2.92
C ILE A 69 -14.40 7.11 3.10
N ASN A 70 -14.97 6.59 2.01
CA ASN A 70 -16.22 5.87 2.07
C ASN A 70 -16.03 4.54 2.82
N THR A 71 -16.49 4.48 4.07
CA THR A 71 -16.37 3.34 5.00
C THR A 71 -17.71 2.65 5.26
N LYS A 72 -18.58 2.62 4.24
CA LYS A 72 -19.85 1.88 4.31
C LYS A 72 -19.60 0.37 4.29
N ARG A 73 -20.54 -0.41 4.86
CA ARG A 73 -20.45 -1.88 4.88
C ARG A 73 -20.52 -2.49 3.48
N VAL A 74 -21.31 -1.86 2.60
CA VAL A 74 -21.45 -2.24 1.19
C VAL A 74 -21.20 -0.97 0.40
N LEU A 75 -20.14 -0.98 -0.40
CA LEU A 75 -19.74 0.16 -1.22
C LEU A 75 -20.27 -0.01 -2.64
N ASN A 76 -20.87 1.05 -3.17
CA ASN A 76 -21.24 1.08 -4.57
C ASN A 76 -19.99 1.13 -5.45
N PRO A 77 -20.06 0.66 -6.72
CA PRO A 77 -18.93 0.74 -7.65
C PRO A 77 -18.33 2.14 -7.76
N TRP A 78 -19.17 3.18 -7.69
CA TRP A 78 -18.73 4.57 -7.71
C TRP A 78 -17.95 4.96 -6.45
N GLU A 79 -18.45 4.64 -5.26
CA GLU A 79 -17.80 4.94 -3.97
C GLU A 79 -16.45 4.21 -3.84
N ARG A 80 -16.35 2.97 -4.35
CA ARG A 80 -15.07 2.26 -4.44
C ARG A 80 -14.10 3.01 -5.34
N ASN A 81 -14.56 3.48 -6.50
CA ASN A 81 -13.72 4.23 -7.42
C ASN A 81 -13.25 5.57 -6.83
N GLU A 82 -14.09 6.24 -6.03
CA GLU A 82 -13.71 7.44 -5.28
C GLU A 82 -12.58 7.13 -4.28
N ASN A 83 -12.74 6.08 -3.47
CA ASN A 83 -11.71 5.66 -2.51
C ASN A 83 -10.37 5.35 -3.21
N LEU A 84 -10.42 4.61 -4.33
CA LEU A 84 -9.21 4.27 -5.09
C LEU A 84 -8.56 5.53 -5.67
N THR A 85 -9.35 6.47 -6.19
CA THR A 85 -8.86 7.74 -6.71
C THR A 85 -8.22 8.60 -5.62
N LEU A 86 -8.87 8.68 -4.45
CA LEU A 86 -8.35 9.36 -3.27
C LEU A 86 -7.00 8.78 -2.85
N SER A 87 -6.93 7.46 -2.73
CA SER A 87 -5.69 6.75 -2.38
C SER A 87 -4.57 7.05 -3.37
N LEU A 88 -4.87 7.10 -4.67
CA LEU A 88 -3.90 7.36 -5.73
C LEU A 88 -3.35 8.78 -5.65
N ILE A 89 -4.22 9.77 -5.44
CA ILE A 89 -3.82 11.17 -5.30
C ILE A 89 -2.97 11.36 -4.04
N SER A 90 -3.39 10.78 -2.92
CA SER A 90 -2.64 10.83 -1.66
C SER A 90 -1.27 10.13 -1.77
N ALA A 91 -1.18 8.98 -2.44
CA ALA A 91 0.09 8.33 -2.71
C ALA A 91 1.03 9.18 -3.58
N LYS A 92 0.48 9.88 -4.59
CA LYS A 92 1.28 10.82 -5.39
C LYS A 92 1.76 12.01 -4.55
N ALA A 93 0.96 12.49 -3.61
CA ALA A 93 1.33 13.60 -2.73
C ALA A 93 2.52 13.26 -1.82
N ILE A 94 2.64 11.99 -1.37
CA ILE A 94 3.80 11.52 -0.59
C ILE A 94 5.00 11.11 -1.45
N GLY A 95 4.92 11.25 -2.78
CA GLY A 95 6.02 10.97 -3.71
C GLY A 95 6.05 9.56 -4.30
N CYS A 96 4.96 8.79 -4.19
CA CYS A 96 4.85 7.50 -4.87
C CYS A 96 4.57 7.71 -6.37
N THR A 97 5.43 7.15 -7.22
CA THR A 97 5.28 7.07 -8.68
C THR A 97 4.33 5.95 -9.10
N VAL A 98 3.05 6.13 -8.78
CA VAL A 98 2.01 5.12 -9.09
C VAL A 98 1.30 5.46 -10.39
N VAL A 99 1.41 4.58 -11.38
CA VAL A 99 0.66 4.67 -12.66
C VAL A 99 -0.57 3.75 -12.65
N ASN A 100 -0.58 2.70 -11.80
CA ASN A 100 -1.65 1.72 -11.74
C ASN A 100 -2.03 1.36 -10.28
N ILE A 101 -3.32 1.22 -10.03
CA ILE A 101 -3.87 0.92 -8.70
C ILE A 101 -3.74 -0.58 -8.40
N GLY A 102 -3.44 -0.94 -7.15
CA GLY A 102 -3.37 -2.33 -6.69
C GLY A 102 -2.04 -2.69 -6.05
N VAL A 103 -1.46 -3.81 -6.46
CA VAL A 103 -0.28 -4.42 -5.82
C VAL A 103 0.94 -3.51 -5.81
N TYR A 104 1.20 -2.80 -6.91
CA TYR A 104 2.34 -1.91 -7.01
C TYR A 104 2.28 -0.76 -6.01
N MET A 105 1.08 -0.23 -5.79
CA MET A 105 0.84 0.79 -4.79
C MET A 105 1.10 0.25 -3.39
N LEU A 106 0.65 -0.99 -3.12
CA LEU A 106 0.90 -1.67 -1.86
C LEU A 106 2.41 -1.88 -1.63
N PHE A 107 3.13 -2.40 -2.62
CA PHE A 107 4.57 -2.59 -2.55
C PHE A 107 5.30 -1.27 -2.28
N GLN A 108 4.96 -0.20 -2.98
CA GLN A 108 5.60 1.10 -2.83
C GLN A 108 5.35 1.71 -1.44
N LEU A 109 4.15 1.52 -0.87
CA LEU A 109 3.85 1.90 0.51
C LEU A 109 4.65 1.06 1.51
N LEU A 110 4.76 -0.25 1.32
CA LEU A 110 5.52 -1.14 2.21
C LEU A 110 7.02 -0.83 2.20
N VAL A 111 7.57 -0.48 1.04
CA VAL A 111 8.94 0.04 0.97
C VAL A 111 9.06 1.30 1.82
N LEU A 112 8.13 2.26 1.68
CA LEU A 112 8.13 3.47 2.48
C LEU A 112 8.09 3.17 4.00
N PHE A 113 7.30 2.18 4.43
CA PHE A 113 7.28 1.68 5.82
C PHE A 113 8.62 1.12 6.30
N SER A 114 9.25 0.24 5.50
CA SER A 114 10.58 -0.30 5.84
C SER A 114 11.64 0.79 5.94
N PHE A 115 11.52 1.86 5.13
CA PHE A 115 12.39 3.03 5.27
C PHE A 115 12.13 3.77 6.58
N GLN A 116 10.87 3.96 7.00
CA GLN A 116 10.49 4.63 8.27
C GLN A 116 11.08 3.96 9.51
N GLU A 117 11.05 2.64 9.60
CA GLU A 117 11.72 1.92 10.68
C GLU A 117 13.23 2.14 10.69
N TYR A 118 13.86 2.25 9.51
CA TYR A 118 15.32 2.37 9.40
C TYR A 118 15.85 3.77 9.70
N PHE A 119 15.14 4.83 9.30
CA PHE A 119 15.63 6.21 9.41
C PHE A 119 15.00 7.03 10.55
N GLY A 120 13.96 6.54 11.24
CA GLY A 120 13.30 7.27 12.34
C GLY A 120 12.49 8.50 11.86
N PRO A 121 11.98 9.35 12.77
CA PRO A 121 11.00 10.41 12.47
C PRO A 121 11.62 11.68 11.84
N VAL A 122 12.58 11.52 10.93
CA VAL A 122 13.27 12.67 10.32
C VAL A 122 12.40 13.29 9.24
N THR A 123 12.17 14.59 9.32
CA THR A 123 11.34 15.41 8.41
C THR A 123 11.81 15.42 6.94
N SER A 124 12.94 14.79 6.61
CA SER A 124 13.51 14.69 5.26
C SER A 124 13.06 13.45 4.47
N PHE A 125 12.12 12.66 5.01
CA PHE A 125 11.65 11.39 4.43
C PHE A 125 11.16 11.48 2.98
N LEU A 126 10.42 12.53 2.65
CA LEU A 126 9.87 12.74 1.30
C LEU A 126 10.98 12.92 0.25
N ILE A 127 12.11 13.53 0.63
CA ILE A 127 13.25 13.74 -0.27
C ILE A 127 13.98 12.41 -0.49
N VAL A 128 14.24 11.63 0.56
CA VAL A 128 14.92 10.33 0.44
C VAL A 128 14.07 9.34 -0.37
N PHE A 129 12.76 9.30 -0.13
CA PHE A 129 11.84 8.41 -0.84
C PHE A 129 11.66 8.80 -2.32
N SER A 130 11.50 10.09 -2.62
CA SER A 130 11.40 10.56 -4.01
C SER A 130 12.70 10.33 -4.79
N VAL A 131 13.86 10.49 -4.15
CA VAL A 131 15.17 10.16 -4.74
C VAL A 131 15.31 8.65 -4.96
N PHE A 132 14.91 7.81 -4.00
CA PHE A 132 14.96 6.35 -4.12
C PHE A 132 14.04 5.83 -5.23
N CYS A 133 12.80 6.34 -5.31
CA CYS A 133 11.85 6.03 -6.40
C CYS A 133 12.32 6.57 -7.76
N SER A 134 13.16 7.61 -7.78
CA SER A 134 13.73 8.20 -9.00
C SER A 134 15.02 7.52 -9.46
N MET A 135 15.63 6.64 -8.64
CA MET A 135 16.84 5.92 -9.03
C MET A 135 16.56 5.00 -10.23
N PRO A 136 17.43 4.98 -11.26
CA PRO A 136 17.28 4.09 -12.41
C PRO A 136 17.28 2.62 -12.00
N LYS A 137 17.99 2.25 -10.91
CA LYS A 137 17.92 0.91 -10.31
C LYS A 137 16.51 0.51 -9.84
N TYR A 138 15.65 1.45 -9.42
CA TYR A 138 14.26 1.18 -9.00
C TYR A 138 13.33 0.98 -10.20
N LYS A 139 13.61 1.69 -11.31
CA LYS A 139 12.97 1.46 -12.62
C LYS A 139 13.50 0.21 -13.34
N GLU A 140 14.72 -0.21 -13.02
CA GLU A 140 15.38 -1.44 -13.48
C GLU A 140 15.22 -2.62 -12.52
N VAL A 141 14.44 -2.51 -11.43
CA VAL A 141 13.94 -3.69 -10.72
C VAL A 141 12.90 -4.36 -11.61
N LYS A 142 13.38 -5.07 -12.63
CA LYS A 142 12.82 -6.39 -12.90
C LYS A 142 13.03 -7.19 -11.62
N PRO A 143 12.03 -7.95 -11.14
CA PRO A 143 12.12 -8.69 -9.90
C PRO A 143 13.23 -9.74 -10.05
N ILE A 144 14.44 -9.40 -9.63
CA ILE A 144 15.61 -10.25 -9.78
C ILE A 144 16.29 -10.29 -8.42
N ASN A 145 16.05 -11.41 -7.75
CA ASN A 145 17.04 -12.15 -6.98
C ASN A 145 18.07 -11.30 -6.23
N LEU A 146 17.76 -10.97 -4.98
CA LEU A 146 18.79 -11.03 -3.95
C LEU A 146 18.81 -12.47 -3.41
N ILE A 147 19.67 -13.30 -4.01
CA ILE A 147 20.07 -14.59 -3.47
C ILE A 147 21.05 -14.32 -2.33
N PHE A 148 20.74 -14.79 -1.12
CA PHE A 148 21.76 -15.33 -0.21
C PHE A 148 21.18 -16.56 0.50
N TYR A 149 21.61 -17.72 -0.03
CA TYR A 149 21.36 -19.13 0.30
C TYR A 149 19.98 -19.71 0.02
#